data_AF-A0A061E478-F1
#
_entry.id   AF-A0A061E478-F1
#
_cell.length_a   1.000
_cell.length_b   1.000
_cell.length_c   1.000
_cell.angle_alpha   90.00
_cell.angle_beta   90.00
_cell.angle_gamma   90.00
#
_symmetry.space_group_name_H-M   'P 1'
#
loop_
_entity.id
_entity.type
_entity.pdbx_description
1 polymer ?
#
loop_
_entity_poly.entity_id
_entity_poly.type
_entity_poly.pdbx_seq_one_letter_code
_entity_poly.pdbx_strand_id
1 'polypeptide(L)'
;MKILHPIYYASRTLNEAQANYTTTEKELLAIVFAFDKFRSYLVGTKVIVYTNHAAIKYLIEKKDAKPRLIRWVLLLQEFDLEI
;
A
#
# COMPACT_ATOMS: atom_id res chain seq x y z
N MET A 1 -19.38 -11.04 -17.39
CA MET A 1 -18.35 -10.00 -17.20
C MET A 1 -18.70 -9.24 -15.93
N LYS A 2 -17.89 -9.31 -14.87
CA LYS A 2 -18.14 -8.50 -13.66
C LYS A 2 -17.81 -7.04 -14.00
N ILE A 3 -18.80 -6.16 -13.97
CA ILE A 3 -18.60 -4.73 -14.16
C ILE A 3 -18.16 -4.18 -12.80
N LEU A 4 -16.92 -3.71 -12.73
CA LEU A 4 -16.41 -3.03 -11.54
C LEU A 4 -16.83 -1.57 -11.59
N HIS A 5 -17.57 -1.14 -10.58
CA HIS A 5 -17.95 0.26 -10.41
C HIS A 5 -17.00 0.94 -9.43
N PRO A 6 -16.22 1.94 -9.88
CA PRO A 6 -15.31 2.67 -9.02
C PRO A 6 -16.11 3.49 -8.00
N ILE A 7 -15.80 3.32 -6.72
CA ILE A 7 -16.45 4.07 -5.63
C ILE A 7 -15.71 5.38 -5.38
N TYR A 8 -14.38 5.39 -5.46
CA TYR A 8 -13.58 6.56 -5.17
C TYR A 8 -12.22 6.50 -5.88
N TYR A 9 -11.67 7.67 -6.22
CA TYR A 9 -10.32 7.83 -6.75
C TYR A 9 -9.48 8.71 -5.84
N ALA A 10 -8.27 8.26 -5.49
CA ALA A 10 -7.33 9.04 -4.70
C ALA A 10 -5.96 9.07 -5.35
N SER A 11 -5.33 10.24 -5.30
CA SER A 11 -3.94 10.45 -5.68
C SER A 11 -3.27 11.37 -4.66
N ARG A 12 -1.94 11.29 -4.58
CA ARG A 12 -1.12 12.18 -3.74
C ARG A 12 0.21 12.46 -4.43
N THR A 13 0.63 13.72 -4.39
CA THR A 13 1.97 14.12 -4.84
C THR A 13 3.04 13.70 -3.83
N LEU A 14 4.21 13.32 -4.32
CA LEU A 14 5.35 13.00 -3.47
C LEU A 14 6.05 14.28 -2.99
N ASN A 15 6.47 14.31 -1.74
CA ASN A 15 7.33 15.38 -1.23
C ASN A 15 8.77 15.22 -1.75
N GLU A 16 9.60 16.25 -1.69
CA GLU A 16 11.01 16.22 -2.17
C GLU A 16 11.81 15.03 -1.62
N ALA A 17 11.68 14.76 -0.32
CA ALA A 17 12.35 13.61 0.31
C ALA A 17 11.85 12.26 -0.24
N GLN A 18 10.56 12.16 -0.59
CA GLN A 18 9.93 10.95 -1.14
C GLN A 18 10.20 10.81 -2.65
N ALA A 19 10.45 11.91 -3.36
CA ALA A 19 10.85 11.89 -4.76
C ALA A 19 12.18 11.14 -4.96
N ASN A 20 13.05 11.15 -3.95
CA ASN A 20 14.33 10.42 -3.96
C ASN A 20 14.20 8.92 -3.60
N TYR A 21 13.00 8.41 -3.30
CA TYR A 21 12.80 7.00 -2.98
C TYR A 21 12.90 6.12 -4.23
N THR A 22 13.26 4.85 -4.00
CA THR A 22 13.24 3.84 -5.08
C THR A 22 11.82 3.59 -5.56
N THR A 23 11.66 3.06 -6.77
CA THR A 23 10.34 2.77 -7.34
C THR A 23 9.49 1.89 -6.42
N THR A 24 10.08 0.85 -5.82
CA THR A 24 9.39 -0.03 -4.88
C THR A 24 8.96 0.69 -3.60
N GLU A 25 9.79 1.58 -3.06
CA GLU A 25 9.44 2.39 -1.88
C GLU A 25 8.29 3.36 -2.19
N LYS A 26 8.25 3.94 -3.41
CA LYS A 26 7.18 4.83 -3.86
C LYS A 26 5.84 4.11 -4.02
N GLU A 27 5.86 2.91 -4.60
CA GLU A 27 4.66 2.10 -4.74
C GLU A 27 4.12 1.63 -3.39
N LEU A 28 5.00 1.16 -2.48
CA LEU A 28 4.57 0.82 -1.11
C LEU A 28 3.95 2.04 -0.43
N LEU A 29 4.56 3.22 -0.56
CA LEU A 29 4.02 4.45 -0.02
C LEU A 29 2.64 4.80 -0.58
N ALA A 30 2.40 4.51 -1.87
CA ALA A 30 1.09 4.70 -2.48
C ALA A 30 0.04 3.75 -1.88
N ILE A 31 0.40 2.49 -1.63
CA ILE A 31 -0.46 1.52 -0.95
C ILE A 31 -0.79 2.00 0.47
N VAL A 32 0.23 2.35 1.26
CA VAL A 32 0.04 2.85 2.63
C VAL A 32 -0.88 4.07 2.65
N PHE A 33 -0.70 5.00 1.71
CA PHE A 33 -1.58 6.16 1.58
C PHE A 33 -3.03 5.79 1.25
N ALA A 34 -3.24 4.83 0.34
CA ALA A 34 -4.57 4.36 0.01
C ALA A 34 -5.25 3.70 1.22
N PHE A 35 -4.54 2.83 1.94
CA PHE A 35 -5.07 2.16 3.14
C PHE A 35 -5.40 3.14 4.26
N ASP A 36 -4.56 4.14 4.48
CA ASP A 36 -4.83 5.21 5.46
C ASP A 36 -6.07 6.03 5.07
N LYS A 37 -6.16 6.43 3.78
CA LYS A 37 -7.28 7.23 3.28
C LYS A 37 -8.60 6.48 3.24
N PHE A 38 -8.57 5.18 2.92
CA PHE A 38 -9.77 4.34 2.83
C PHE A 38 -9.99 3.46 4.05
N ARG A 39 -9.30 3.74 5.17
CA ARG A 39 -9.36 2.94 6.40
C ARG A 39 -10.80 2.61 6.82
N SER A 40 -11.70 3.59 6.82
CA SER A 40 -13.11 3.39 7.17
C SER A 40 -13.86 2.40 6.28
N TYR A 41 -13.44 2.21 5.03
CA TYR A 41 -14.02 1.24 4.10
C TYR A 41 -13.37 -0.14 4.17
N LEU A 42 -12.09 -0.19 4.56
CA LEU A 42 -11.26 -1.40 4.47
C LEU A 42 -11.20 -2.18 5.78
N VAL A 43 -11.36 -1.52 6.93
CA VAL A 43 -11.29 -2.17 8.25
C VAL A 43 -12.31 -3.30 8.35
N GLY A 44 -11.85 -4.49 8.74
CA GLY A 44 -12.68 -5.67 8.94
C GLY A 44 -13.10 -6.41 7.66
N THR A 45 -12.57 -6.01 6.49
CA THR A 45 -12.83 -6.68 5.21
C THR A 45 -11.54 -7.14 4.56
N LYS A 46 -11.63 -8.20 3.75
CA LYS A 46 -10.52 -8.68 2.93
C LYS A 46 -10.33 -7.76 1.72
N VAL A 47 -9.13 -7.25 1.55
CA VAL A 47 -8.79 -6.27 0.50
C VAL A 47 -7.81 -6.89 -0.48
N ILE A 48 -8.16 -6.88 -1.77
CA ILE A 48 -7.27 -7.32 -2.85
C ILE A 48 -6.62 -6.09 -3.48
N VAL A 49 -5.30 -6.03 -3.45
CA VAL A 49 -4.51 -4.92 -3.97
C VAL A 49 -3.88 -5.34 -5.30
N TYR A 50 -4.39 -4.80 -6.40
CA TYR A 50 -3.78 -5.01 -7.70
C TYR A 50 -2.62 -4.04 -7.91
N THR A 51 -1.40 -4.58 -7.96
CA THR A 51 -0.16 -3.83 -8.25
C THR A 51 0.62 -4.54 -9.36
N ASN A 52 1.35 -3.77 -10.17
CA ASN A 52 2.21 -4.31 -11.24
C ASN A 52 3.53 -4.88 -10.71
N HIS A 53 3.81 -4.75 -9.40
CA HIS A 53 5.11 -5.06 -8.84
C HIS A 53 5.03 -6.13 -7.75
N ALA A 54 5.30 -7.38 -8.15
CA ALA A 54 5.38 -8.53 -7.25
C ALA A 54 6.43 -8.35 -6.12
N ALA A 55 7.40 -7.44 -6.31
CA ALA A 55 8.39 -7.08 -5.31
C ALA A 55 7.78 -6.54 -4.01
N ILE A 56 6.58 -5.95 -4.07
CA ILE A 56 5.90 -5.41 -2.89
C ILE A 56 5.49 -6.54 -1.93
N LYS A 57 5.04 -7.68 -2.46
CA LYS A 57 4.70 -8.86 -1.65
C LYS A 57 5.90 -9.32 -0.82
N TYR A 58 7.06 -9.45 -1.47
CA TYR A 58 8.31 -9.78 -0.80
C TYR A 58 8.73 -8.74 0.24
N LEU A 59 8.47 -7.45 -0.02
CA LEU A 59 8.85 -6.37 0.88
C LEU A 59 7.99 -6.32 2.14
N ILE A 60 6.73 -6.74 2.06
CA ILE A 60 5.83 -6.89 3.21
C ILE A 60 6.19 -8.12 4.05
N GLU A 61 6.59 -9.21 3.38
CA GLU A 61 7.02 -10.44 4.07
C GLU A 61 8.41 -10.30 4.73
N LYS A 62 9.27 -9.42 4.19
CA LYS A 62 10.65 -9.25 4.67
C LYS A 62 10.71 -8.46 5.99
N LYS A 63 11.19 -9.12 7.05
CA LYS A 63 11.39 -8.53 8.39
C LYS A 63 12.62 -7.61 8.50
N ASP A 64 13.61 -7.76 7.61
CA ASP A 64 14.82 -6.94 7.56
C ASP A 64 14.71 -5.80 6.55
N ALA A 65 14.00 -4.75 6.95
CA ALA A 65 13.85 -3.53 6.17
C ALA A 65 14.28 -2.30 6.98
N LYS A 66 14.50 -1.16 6.29
CA LYS A 66 14.76 0.11 6.97
C LYS A 66 13.65 0.40 7.99
N PRO A 67 13.92 1.03 9.14
CA PRO A 67 12.92 1.28 10.19
C PRO A 67 11.62 1.95 9.68
N ARG A 68 11.74 2.82 8.67
CA ARG A 68 10.60 3.45 7.98
C ARG A 68 9.68 2.43 7.29
N LEU A 69 10.25 1.45 6.58
CA LEU A 69 9.49 0.42 5.88
C LEU A 69 8.82 -0.53 6.87
N ILE A 70 9.50 -0.88 7.97
CA ILE A 70 8.92 -1.68 9.04
C ILE A 70 7.66 -1.00 9.59
N ARG A 71 7.71 0.32 9.84
CA ARG A 71 6.53 1.08 10.30
C ARG A 71 5.35 1.01 9.33
N TRP A 72 5.61 1.04 8.03
CA TRP A 72 4.58 0.92 7.01
C TRP A 72 4.00 -0.50 6.93
N VAL A 73 4.84 -1.52 7.01
CA VAL A 73 4.41 -2.92 7.05
C VAL A 73 3.55 -3.20 8.28
N LEU A 74 3.92 -2.69 9.45
CA LEU A 74 3.12 -2.82 10.68
C LEU A 74 1.72 -2.18 10.54
N LEU A 75 1.61 -1.05 9.84
CA LEU A 75 0.31 -0.43 9.57
C LEU A 75 -0.54 -1.31 8.65
N LEU A 76 0.09 -1.88 7.62
CA LEU A 76 -0.59 -2.77 6.67
C LEU A 76 -1.02 -4.08 7.33
N GLN A 77 -0.28 -4.60 8.32
CA GLN A 77 -0.65 -5.81 9.08
C GLN A 77 -1.98 -5.71 9.84
N GLU A 78 -2.51 -4.51 10.06
CA GLU A 78 -3.84 -4.34 10.65
C GLU A 78 -4.97 -4.79 9.70
N PHE A 79 -4.70 -4.87 8.39
CA PHE A 79 -5.68 -5.21 7.37
C PHE A 79 -5.46 -6.62 6.83
N ASP A 80 -6.56 -7.28 6.48
CA ASP A 80 -6.53 -8.56 5.75
C ASP A 80 -6.27 -8.29 4.26
N LEU A 81 -5.01 -8.06 3.92
CA LEU A 81 -4.55 -7.70 2.58
C LEU A 81 -4.08 -8.92 1.78
N GLU A 82 -4.49 -8.97 0.52
CA GLU A 82 -4.00 -9.92 -0.48
C GLU A 82 -3.43 -9.14 -1.67
N ILE A 83 -2.19 -9.44 -2.03
CA ILE A 83 -1.44 -8.83 -3.15
C ILE A 83 -1.21 -9.88 -4.23
#